data_AF-A0A2P7AJY8-F1
#
_entry.id   AF-A0A2P7AJY8-F1
#
_cell.length_a   1.000
_cell.length_b   1.000
_cell.length_c   1.000
_cell.angle_alpha   90.00
_cell.angle_beta   90.00
_cell.angle_gamma   90.00
#
_symmetry.space_group_name_H-M   'P 1'
#
loop_
_entity.id
_entity.type
_entity.pdbx_description
1 polymer ?
#
loop_
_entity_poly.entity_id
_entity_poly.type
_entity_poly.pdbx_seq_one_letter_code
_entity_poly.pdbx_strand_id
1 'polypeptide(L)'
;MSAADYIQQNLHPEGSQGFMILNETAQDERAREALLDRAMGEGRRRKSSEKLRRGRLPSAGLAFVARGHDGTLLGTVRLWDIQAGHDAAGKPVRALLLGPLAVEPALKGQGIGVALMRHAIAEAARLGHGTIVLVGDPEYYERFGFSGDKTSELAMPGPVERRRFLALELKQGHLEGCHGLLSPRGRKSSRAMKILPVSLRFSM
;
A
#
# COMPACT_ATOMS: atom_id res chain seq x y z
N MET A 1 10.44 -8.14 -18.10
CA MET A 1 10.63 -9.05 -16.94
C MET A 1 9.29 -9.18 -16.26
N SER A 2 8.73 -10.37 -16.12
CA SER A 2 7.40 -10.54 -15.52
C SER A 2 7.48 -10.43 -13.99
N ALA A 3 6.35 -10.11 -13.34
CA ALA A 3 6.28 -10.12 -11.87
C ALA A 3 6.62 -11.52 -11.29
N ALA A 4 6.32 -12.60 -12.03
CA ALA A 4 6.69 -13.96 -11.67
C ALA A 4 8.22 -14.17 -11.72
N ASP A 5 8.90 -13.66 -12.75
CA ASP A 5 10.36 -13.74 -12.87
C ASP A 5 11.04 -12.93 -11.76
N TYR A 6 10.50 -11.75 -11.43
CA TYR A 6 10.98 -10.93 -10.31
C TYR A 6 10.80 -11.64 -8.96
N ILE A 7 9.65 -12.29 -8.74
CA ILE A 7 9.35 -13.05 -7.52
C ILE A 7 10.32 -14.24 -7.40
N GLN A 8 10.54 -15.01 -8.47
CA GLN A 8 11.48 -16.14 -8.46
C GLN A 8 12.92 -15.71 -8.24
N GLN A 9 13.37 -14.60 -8.83
CA GLN A 9 14.74 -14.09 -8.66
C GLN A 9 15.00 -13.46 -7.28
N ASN A 10 13.95 -13.08 -6.54
CA ASN A 10 14.09 -12.37 -5.27
C ASN A 10 13.45 -13.11 -4.07
N LEU A 11 13.05 -14.38 -4.26
CA LEU A 11 12.54 -15.30 -3.25
C LEU A 11 13.67 -15.93 -2.42
N HIS A 12 14.64 -15.13 -1.96
CA HIS A 12 15.60 -15.57 -0.95
C HIS A 12 15.84 -14.43 0.05
N PRO A 13 15.49 -14.60 1.34
CA PRO A 13 16.12 -13.83 2.38
C PRO A 13 17.55 -14.37 2.50
N GLU A 14 18.49 -13.86 1.71
CA GLU A 14 19.89 -14.13 1.98
C GLU A 14 20.22 -13.68 3.41
N GLY A 15 20.72 -14.64 4.19
CA GLY A 15 21.60 -14.46 5.34
C GLY A 15 21.15 -13.49 6.44
N SER A 16 20.86 -14.02 7.63
CA SER A 16 21.01 -13.30 8.91
C SER A 16 20.44 -11.87 8.95
N GLN A 17 19.25 -11.63 8.40
CA GLN A 17 18.61 -10.35 8.61
C GLN A 17 18.28 -10.22 10.10
N GLY A 18 18.71 -9.12 10.73
CA GLY A 18 18.46 -8.84 12.14
C GLY A 18 16.98 -8.61 12.50
N PHE A 19 16.06 -9.07 11.65
CA PHE A 19 14.62 -8.89 11.76
C PHE A 19 13.83 -9.97 11.02
N MET A 20 12.57 -10.13 11.40
CA MET A 20 11.58 -10.99 10.76
C MET A 20 10.44 -10.15 10.19
N ILE A 21 9.86 -10.57 9.06
CA ILE A 21 8.62 -9.98 8.52
C ILE A 21 7.44 -10.84 8.93
N LEU A 22 6.43 -10.20 9.52
CA LEU A 22 5.25 -10.86 10.08
C LEU A 22 3.99 -10.11 9.65
N ASN A 23 2.85 -10.82 9.67
CA ASN A 23 1.56 -10.17 9.59
C ASN A 23 1.37 -9.22 10.78
N GLU A 24 0.83 -8.05 10.48
CA GLU A 24 0.47 -7.07 11.47
C GLU A 24 -0.74 -7.54 12.29
N THR A 25 -0.70 -7.31 13.60
CA THR A 25 -1.75 -7.61 14.55
C THR A 25 -2.29 -6.34 15.20
N ALA A 26 -3.39 -6.44 15.95
CA ALA A 26 -3.93 -5.30 16.70
C ALA A 26 -2.94 -4.75 17.75
N GLN A 27 -2.04 -5.58 18.27
CA GLN A 27 -1.04 -5.18 19.27
C GLN A 27 0.00 -4.21 18.68
N ASP A 28 0.16 -4.20 17.36
CA ASP A 28 1.12 -3.34 16.66
C ASP A 28 0.65 -1.91 16.50
N GLU A 29 -0.64 -1.64 16.73
CA GLU A 29 -1.26 -0.35 16.37
C GLU A 29 -0.50 0.83 16.97
N ARG A 30 -0.19 0.77 18.26
CA ARG A 30 0.50 1.86 18.96
C ARG A 30 1.94 2.05 18.46
N ALA A 31 2.70 0.96 18.35
CA ALA A 31 4.10 1.02 17.91
C ALA A 31 4.22 1.47 16.45
N ARG A 32 3.33 0.99 15.58
CA ARG A 32 3.23 1.36 14.17
C ARG A 32 2.93 2.85 14.01
N GLU A 33 1.94 3.38 14.72
CA GLU A 33 1.63 4.82 14.63
C GLU A 33 2.80 5.68 15.12
N ALA A 34 3.46 5.29 16.21
CA ALA A 34 4.65 5.99 16.70
C ALA A 34 5.80 5.97 15.67
N LEU A 35 6.02 4.83 15.01
CA LEU A 35 6.99 4.73 13.91
C LEU A 35 6.61 5.68 12.75
N LEU A 36 5.34 5.68 12.34
CA LEU A 36 4.88 6.52 11.24
C LEU A 36 5.05 8.02 11.54
N ASP A 37 4.82 8.43 12.79
CA ASP A 37 5.06 9.81 13.23
C ASP A 37 6.53 10.19 13.11
N ARG A 38 7.45 9.35 13.61
CA ARG A 38 8.90 9.57 13.50
C ARG A 38 9.39 9.57 12.05
N ALA A 39 8.89 8.64 11.22
CA ALA A 39 9.42 8.40 9.88
C ALA A 39 8.86 9.34 8.80
N MET A 40 7.63 9.83 8.95
CA MET A 40 6.91 10.56 7.88
C MET A 40 6.54 12.00 8.24
N GLY A 41 6.67 12.41 9.51
CA GLY A 41 6.38 13.76 9.98
C GLY A 41 4.89 14.14 10.02
N GLU A 42 4.62 15.34 10.50
CA GLU A 42 3.26 15.83 10.86
C GLU A 42 2.29 15.91 9.66
N GLY A 43 2.80 16.10 8.45
CA GLY A 43 2.00 16.20 7.23
C GLY A 43 1.43 14.87 6.72
N ARG A 44 1.85 13.72 7.30
CA ARG A 44 1.53 12.38 6.76
C ARG A 44 0.02 12.13 6.59
N ARG A 45 -0.80 12.68 7.49
CA ARG A 45 -2.26 12.50 7.52
C ARG A 45 -3.02 13.32 6.47
N ARG A 46 -2.36 14.28 5.81
CA ARG A 46 -2.95 15.18 4.80
C ARG A 46 -2.74 14.69 3.37
N LYS A 47 -1.95 13.63 3.17
CA LYS A 47 -1.64 13.08 1.84
C LYS A 47 -2.89 12.56 1.14
N SER A 48 -2.96 12.71 -0.19
CA SER A 48 -4.09 12.22 -1.00
C SER A 48 -4.37 10.73 -0.82
N SER A 49 -3.34 9.92 -0.57
CA SER A 49 -3.48 8.48 -0.25
C SER A 49 -4.25 8.22 1.03
N GLU A 50 -4.23 9.12 2.02
CA GLU A 50 -5.01 8.96 3.26
C GLU A 50 -6.52 9.06 3.02
N LYS A 51 -6.95 9.81 1.99
CA LYS A 51 -8.37 9.85 1.60
C LYS A 51 -8.87 8.48 1.15
N LEU A 52 -8.01 7.70 0.50
CA LEU A 52 -8.35 6.35 0.03
C LEU A 52 -8.42 5.33 1.18
N ARG A 53 -7.75 5.60 2.30
CA ARG A 53 -7.62 4.70 3.46
C ARG A 53 -8.62 4.97 4.56
N ARG A 54 -9.12 6.22 4.64
CA ARG A 54 -9.95 6.70 5.74
C ARG A 54 -11.17 5.79 6.01
N GLY A 55 -11.31 5.36 7.26
CA GLY A 55 -12.44 4.54 7.71
C GLY A 55 -12.42 3.10 7.21
N ARG A 56 -11.30 2.63 6.69
CA ARG A 56 -11.15 1.29 6.11
C ARG A 56 -10.12 0.46 6.85
N LEU A 57 -10.13 -0.84 6.59
CA LEU A 57 -9.08 -1.76 7.00
C LEU A 57 -8.13 -2.02 5.83
N PRO A 58 -6.85 -2.34 6.09
CA PRO A 58 -5.97 -2.88 5.06
C PRO A 58 -6.59 -4.10 4.36
N SER A 59 -6.16 -4.35 3.13
CA SER A 59 -6.56 -5.55 2.39
C SER A 59 -6.16 -6.79 3.20
N ALA A 60 -7.01 -7.82 3.18
CA ALA A 60 -6.85 -8.97 4.04
C ALA A 60 -5.53 -9.71 3.73
N GLY A 61 -4.71 -9.95 4.76
CA GLY A 61 -3.40 -10.59 4.60
C GLY A 61 -2.30 -9.68 4.04
N LEU A 62 -2.55 -8.37 3.86
CA LEU A 62 -1.60 -7.45 3.23
C LEU A 62 -1.25 -6.26 4.15
N ALA A 63 -0.99 -6.56 5.41
CA ALA A 63 -0.47 -5.63 6.39
C ALA A 63 0.68 -6.32 7.13
N PHE A 64 1.87 -5.76 7.04
CA PHE A 64 3.10 -6.40 7.53
C PHE A 64 3.90 -5.45 8.40
N VAL A 65 4.68 -6.06 9.30
CA VAL A 65 5.69 -5.38 10.12
C VAL A 65 7.01 -6.12 10.02
N ALA A 66 8.10 -5.37 10.10
CA ALA A 66 9.43 -5.92 10.36
C ALA A 66 9.70 -5.80 11.86
N ARG A 67 10.06 -6.91 12.52
CA ARG A 67 10.42 -6.94 13.95
C ARG A 67 11.86 -7.39 14.15
N GLY A 68 12.60 -6.67 15.00
CA GLY A 68 13.89 -7.12 15.49
C GLY A 68 13.77 -8.35 16.39
N HIS A 69 14.92 -8.97 16.70
CA HIS A 69 14.98 -10.15 17.59
C HIS A 69 14.51 -9.84 19.03
N ASP A 70 14.60 -8.59 19.44
CA ASP A 70 14.10 -8.06 20.72
C ASP A 70 12.58 -7.78 20.70
N GLY A 71 11.91 -8.05 19.58
CA GLY A 71 10.48 -7.78 19.38
C GLY A 71 10.17 -6.34 18.93
N THR A 72 11.16 -5.46 18.84
CA THR A 72 10.96 -4.05 18.47
C THR A 72 10.44 -3.94 17.04
N LEU A 73 9.41 -3.11 16.81
CA LEU A 73 8.88 -2.82 15.48
C LEU A 73 9.83 -1.87 14.73
N LEU A 74 10.50 -2.39 13.71
CA LEU A 74 11.51 -1.68 12.93
C LEU A 74 10.97 -1.11 11.61
N GLY A 75 9.85 -1.63 11.13
CA GLY A 75 9.25 -1.19 9.87
C GLY A 75 7.82 -1.69 9.69
N THR A 76 7.10 -1.08 8.75
CA THR A 76 5.73 -1.47 8.40
C THR A 76 5.44 -1.20 6.92
N VAL A 77 4.62 -2.04 6.31
CA VAL A 77 4.00 -1.79 5.01
C VAL A 77 2.57 -2.30 5.00
N ARG A 78 1.65 -1.55 4.39
CA ARG A 78 0.24 -1.93 4.21
C ARG A 78 -0.20 -1.76 2.77
N LEU A 79 -1.17 -2.55 2.34
CA LEU A 79 -1.85 -2.41 1.06
C LEU A 79 -3.36 -2.29 1.30
N TRP A 80 -4.03 -1.53 0.44
CA TRP A 80 -5.43 -1.18 0.60
C TRP A 80 -6.19 -1.47 -0.68
N ASP A 81 -7.36 -2.10 -0.58
CA ASP A 81 -8.20 -2.32 -1.75
C ASP A 81 -8.70 -0.97 -2.29
N ILE A 82 -8.48 -0.74 -3.58
CA ILE A 82 -9.01 0.40 -4.31
C ILE A 82 -9.64 -0.07 -5.62
N GLN A 83 -10.36 0.84 -6.27
CA GLN A 83 -10.70 0.72 -7.67
C GLN A 83 -9.86 1.74 -8.44
N ALA A 84 -9.16 1.27 -9.47
CA ALA A 84 -8.42 2.11 -10.41
C ALA A 84 -9.35 2.42 -11.58
N GLY A 85 -10.30 3.35 -11.42
CA GLY A 85 -11.18 3.74 -12.53
C GLY A 85 -11.96 2.58 -13.18
N HIS A 86 -12.06 2.60 -14.51
CA HIS A 86 -12.76 1.61 -15.34
C HIS A 86 -11.92 1.22 -16.55
N ASP A 87 -12.12 0.01 -17.07
CA ASP A 87 -11.52 -0.45 -18.33
C ASP A 87 -12.25 0.14 -19.55
N ALA A 88 -11.79 -0.21 -20.76
CA ALA A 88 -12.38 0.24 -22.02
C ALA A 88 -13.85 -0.19 -22.20
N ALA A 89 -14.30 -1.24 -21.52
CA ALA A 89 -15.69 -1.71 -21.54
C ALA A 89 -16.55 -1.06 -20.43
N GLY A 90 -15.99 -0.12 -19.66
CA GLY A 90 -16.66 0.56 -18.55
C GLY A 90 -16.76 -0.27 -17.27
N LYS A 91 -16.05 -1.40 -17.16
CA LYS A 91 -16.07 -2.25 -15.97
C LYS A 91 -15.06 -1.76 -14.92
N PRO A 92 -15.39 -1.76 -13.62
CA PRO A 92 -14.48 -1.31 -12.58
C PRO A 92 -13.24 -2.21 -12.46
N VAL A 93 -12.05 -1.60 -12.46
CA VAL A 93 -10.78 -2.33 -12.34
C VAL A 93 -10.31 -2.33 -10.88
N ARG A 94 -10.07 -3.52 -10.33
CA ARG A 94 -9.58 -3.70 -8.95
C ARG A 94 -8.07 -3.52 -8.89
N ALA A 95 -7.59 -2.81 -7.88
CA ALA A 95 -6.17 -2.58 -7.63
C ALA A 95 -5.86 -2.52 -6.12
N LEU A 96 -4.58 -2.51 -5.78
CA LEU A 96 -4.10 -2.23 -4.43
C LEU A 96 -3.39 -0.89 -4.38
N LEU A 97 -3.65 -0.08 -3.35
CA LEU A 97 -2.84 1.08 -3.01
C LEU A 97 -1.80 0.67 -1.98
N LEU A 98 -0.52 0.80 -2.30
CA LEU A 98 0.56 0.57 -1.35
C LEU A 98 0.78 1.79 -0.45
N GLY A 99 0.97 1.49 0.83
CA GLY A 99 1.43 2.40 1.85
C GLY A 99 0.47 2.51 3.05
N PRO A 100 0.94 3.11 4.16
CA PRO A 100 2.29 3.65 4.31
C PRO A 100 3.35 2.54 4.30
N LEU A 101 4.53 2.86 3.76
CA LEU A 101 5.77 2.11 3.94
C LEU A 101 6.66 2.99 4.82
N ALA A 102 7.13 2.47 5.95
CA ALA A 102 8.01 3.18 6.85
C ALA A 102 9.01 2.23 7.50
N VAL A 103 10.20 2.76 7.79
CA VAL A 103 11.28 2.08 8.51
C VAL A 103 11.78 3.04 9.57
N GLU A 104 12.24 2.51 10.70
CA GLU A 104 12.88 3.27 11.77
C GLU A 104 13.99 4.16 11.19
N PRO A 105 13.91 5.50 11.35
CA PRO A 105 14.87 6.42 10.75
C PRO A 105 16.34 6.07 10.98
N ALA A 106 16.70 5.59 12.17
CA ALA A 106 18.06 5.18 12.51
C ALA A 106 18.55 3.94 11.72
N LEU A 107 17.64 3.17 11.13
CA LEU A 107 17.91 1.95 10.37
C LEU A 107 17.67 2.12 8.86
N LYS A 108 17.58 3.36 8.37
CA LYS A 108 17.51 3.63 6.92
C LYS A 108 18.75 3.06 6.22
N GLY A 109 18.54 2.53 5.02
CA GLY A 109 19.62 1.91 4.22
C GLY A 109 19.93 0.46 4.60
N GLN A 110 19.43 -0.06 5.72
CA GLN A 110 19.72 -1.42 6.21
C GLN A 110 18.86 -2.53 5.56
N GLY A 111 18.31 -2.31 4.37
CA GLY A 111 17.54 -3.32 3.64
C GLY A 111 16.10 -3.61 4.13
N ILE A 112 15.69 -3.16 5.32
CA ILE A 112 14.34 -3.44 5.89
C ILE A 112 13.20 -3.05 4.94
N GLY A 113 13.26 -1.82 4.38
CA GLY A 113 12.22 -1.34 3.47
C GLY A 113 12.17 -2.13 2.16
N VAL A 114 13.32 -2.60 1.66
CA VAL A 114 13.40 -3.46 0.48
C VAL A 114 12.75 -4.81 0.75
N ALA A 115 13.06 -5.41 1.90
CA ALA A 115 12.48 -6.69 2.32
C ALA A 115 10.95 -6.59 2.49
N LEU A 116 10.45 -5.55 3.16
CA LEU A 116 9.02 -5.28 3.30
C LEU A 116 8.32 -5.11 1.95
N MET A 117 8.90 -4.33 1.04
CA MET A 117 8.35 -4.12 -0.30
C MET A 117 8.26 -5.43 -1.09
N ARG A 118 9.35 -6.21 -1.14
CA ARG A 118 9.40 -7.51 -1.83
C ARG A 118 8.38 -8.48 -1.27
N HIS A 119 8.29 -8.59 0.06
CA HIS A 119 7.31 -9.45 0.73
C HIS A 119 5.88 -9.05 0.37
N ALA A 120 5.55 -7.75 0.44
CA ALA A 120 4.23 -7.24 0.11
C ALA A 120 3.83 -7.49 -1.35
N ILE A 121 4.75 -7.29 -2.31
CA ILE A 121 4.51 -7.56 -3.73
C ILE A 121 4.27 -9.05 -3.96
N ALA A 122 5.14 -9.90 -3.41
CA ALA A 122 5.03 -11.35 -3.57
C ALA A 122 3.70 -11.87 -3.00
N GLU A 123 3.31 -11.41 -1.81
CA GLU A 123 2.06 -11.84 -1.19
C GLU A 123 0.83 -11.32 -1.93
N ALA A 124 0.86 -10.09 -2.45
CA ALA A 124 -0.21 -9.58 -3.30
C ALA A 124 -0.37 -10.39 -4.59
N ALA A 125 0.74 -10.79 -5.22
CA ALA A 125 0.72 -11.65 -6.39
C ALA A 125 0.18 -13.05 -6.06
N ARG A 126 0.63 -13.64 -4.94
CA ARG A 126 0.16 -14.94 -4.44
C ARG A 126 -1.34 -14.97 -4.16
N LEU A 127 -1.88 -13.87 -3.65
CA LEU A 127 -3.32 -13.68 -3.41
C LEU A 127 -4.12 -13.33 -4.68
N GLY A 128 -3.47 -13.27 -5.84
CA GLY A 128 -4.11 -13.10 -7.14
C GLY A 128 -4.52 -11.66 -7.49
N HIS A 129 -3.97 -10.66 -6.81
CA HIS A 129 -4.17 -9.26 -7.18
C HIS A 129 -3.54 -8.95 -8.54
N GLY A 130 -4.14 -8.02 -9.29
CA GLY A 130 -3.70 -7.70 -10.65
C GLY A 130 -2.69 -6.57 -10.74
N THR A 131 -2.73 -5.59 -9.84
CA THR A 131 -1.84 -4.42 -9.87
C THR A 131 -1.73 -3.75 -8.50
N ILE A 132 -0.59 -3.11 -8.27
CA ILE A 132 -0.31 -2.26 -7.11
C ILE A 132 0.02 -0.86 -7.61
N VAL A 133 -0.56 0.17 -7.00
CA VAL A 133 -0.27 1.57 -7.27
C VAL A 133 0.23 2.28 -6.02
N LEU A 134 1.03 3.33 -6.20
CA LEU A 134 1.54 4.14 -5.09
C LEU A 134 1.85 5.58 -5.50
N VAL A 135 2.07 6.42 -4.50
CA VAL A 135 2.64 7.76 -4.69
C VAL A 135 3.99 7.83 -3.97
N GLY A 136 5.08 7.97 -4.71
CA GLY A 136 6.45 7.95 -4.17
C GLY A 136 7.52 8.28 -5.20
N ASP A 137 8.79 8.32 -4.78
CA ASP A 137 9.92 8.73 -5.63
C ASP A 137 10.30 7.64 -6.64
N PRO A 138 10.17 7.87 -7.97
CA PRO A 138 10.45 6.88 -9.00
C PRO A 138 11.81 6.19 -8.83
N GLU A 139 12.82 6.96 -8.48
CA GLU A 139 14.20 6.53 -8.31
C GLU A 139 14.34 5.44 -7.22
N TYR A 140 13.44 5.42 -6.23
CA TYR A 140 13.38 4.37 -5.21
C TYR A 140 12.55 3.16 -5.65
N TYR A 141 11.48 3.36 -6.42
CA TYR A 141 10.46 2.34 -6.69
C TYR A 141 10.69 1.57 -8.00
N GLU A 142 11.43 2.14 -8.96
CA GLU A 142 11.73 1.50 -10.26
C GLU A 142 12.45 0.16 -10.11
N ARG A 143 13.31 0.00 -9.08
CA ARG A 143 13.99 -1.27 -8.79
C ARG A 143 13.05 -2.43 -8.40
N PHE A 144 11.79 -2.14 -8.10
CA PHE A 144 10.75 -3.15 -7.86
C PHE A 144 9.79 -3.30 -9.05
N GLY A 145 10.07 -2.62 -10.18
CA GLY A 145 9.27 -2.66 -11.40
C GLY A 145 8.11 -1.65 -11.44
N PHE A 146 8.03 -0.69 -10.51
CA PHE A 146 7.04 0.38 -10.58
C PHE A 146 7.42 1.41 -11.64
N SER A 147 6.47 1.83 -12.47
CA SER A 147 6.66 2.94 -13.43
C SER A 147 5.44 3.84 -13.53
N GLY A 148 5.61 5.01 -14.17
CA GLY A 148 4.53 5.95 -14.48
C GLY A 148 3.77 5.63 -15.78
N ASP A 149 4.24 4.67 -16.56
CA ASP A 149 3.77 4.40 -17.93
C ASP A 149 2.29 4.01 -17.97
N LYS A 150 1.83 3.29 -16.94
CA LYS A 150 0.46 2.77 -16.83
C LYS A 150 -0.47 3.64 -15.99
N THR A 151 -0.04 4.85 -15.62
CA THR A 151 -0.84 5.75 -14.77
C THR A 151 -1.29 7.03 -15.49
N SER A 152 -1.04 7.19 -16.80
CA SER A 152 -1.37 8.40 -17.58
C SER A 152 -2.85 8.74 -17.54
N GLU A 153 -3.70 7.74 -17.72
CA GLU A 153 -5.14 7.89 -17.74
C GLU A 153 -5.78 7.75 -16.36
N LEU A 154 -4.97 7.54 -15.31
CA LEU A 154 -5.42 7.38 -13.94
C LEU A 154 -5.15 8.64 -13.11
N ALA A 155 -6.01 8.91 -12.14
CA ALA A 155 -5.86 10.05 -11.24
C ALA A 155 -6.02 9.67 -9.76
N MET A 156 -5.23 10.31 -8.89
CA MET A 156 -5.41 10.25 -7.44
C MET A 156 -6.49 11.24 -6.97
N PRO A 157 -7.21 10.97 -5.86
CA PRO A 157 -8.14 11.94 -5.28
C PRO A 157 -7.38 13.10 -4.61
N GLY A 158 -7.17 14.17 -5.37
CA GLY A 158 -6.46 15.38 -4.94
C GLY A 158 -5.03 15.45 -5.46
N PRO A 159 -4.29 16.50 -5.07
CA PRO A 159 -3.00 16.81 -5.68
C PRO A 159 -1.97 15.72 -5.37
N VAL A 160 -1.27 15.30 -6.42
CA VAL A 160 -0.04 14.49 -6.36
C VAL A 160 0.87 14.98 -7.49
N GLU A 161 2.18 14.92 -7.28
CA GLU A 161 3.12 15.13 -8.38
C GLU A 161 2.97 13.97 -9.37
N ARG A 162 2.67 14.28 -10.65
CA ARG A 162 2.36 13.27 -11.66
C ARG A 162 3.45 12.21 -11.78
N ARG A 163 4.74 12.60 -11.78
CA ARG A 163 5.90 11.69 -11.85
C ARG A 163 5.93 10.67 -10.72
N ARG A 164 5.37 11.00 -9.56
CA ARG A 164 5.40 10.15 -8.37
C ARG A 164 4.25 9.15 -8.32
N PHE A 165 3.28 9.23 -9.25
CA PHE A 165 2.17 8.29 -9.30
C PHE A 165 2.54 7.08 -10.17
N LEU A 166 2.83 5.96 -9.50
CA LEU A 166 3.46 4.79 -10.11
C LEU A 166 2.57 3.56 -9.96
N ALA A 167 2.72 2.61 -10.88
CA ALA A 167 2.03 1.33 -10.87
C ALA A 167 3.00 0.17 -11.16
N LEU A 168 2.68 -1.00 -10.60
CA LEU A 168 3.29 -2.29 -10.88
C LEU A 168 2.17 -3.27 -11.23
N GLU A 169 2.14 -3.75 -12.46
CA GLU A 169 1.25 -4.84 -12.87
C GLU A 169 1.78 -6.18 -12.37
N LEU A 170 0.97 -6.88 -11.57
CA LEU A 170 1.23 -8.26 -11.15
C LEU A 170 0.69 -9.27 -12.16
N LYS A 171 -0.33 -8.85 -12.92
CA LYS A 171 -0.86 -9.55 -14.09
C LYS A 171 -0.69 -8.63 -15.30
N GLN A 172 -0.01 -9.11 -16.32
CA GLN A 172 0.26 -8.34 -17.53
C GLN A 172 -1.04 -7.81 -18.16
N GLY A 173 -1.07 -6.52 -18.51
CA GLY A 173 -2.22 -5.89 -19.16
C GLY A 173 -3.40 -5.60 -18.23
N HIS A 174 -3.26 -5.77 -16.91
CA HIS A 174 -4.35 -5.54 -15.96
C HIS A 174 -4.84 -4.08 -15.92
N LEU A 175 -4.01 -3.12 -16.33
CA LEU A 175 -4.36 -1.70 -16.48
C LEU A 175 -4.54 -1.27 -17.94
N GLU A 176 -4.59 -2.20 -18.89
CA GLU A 176 -4.79 -1.86 -20.30
C GLU A 176 -6.17 -1.21 -20.53
N GLY A 177 -6.19 -0.05 -21.19
CA GLY A 177 -7.40 0.75 -21.40
C GLY A 177 -8.02 1.34 -20.12
N CYS A 178 -7.34 1.20 -18.98
CA CYS A 178 -7.85 1.62 -17.68
C CYS A 178 -7.73 3.14 -17.51
N HIS A 179 -8.83 3.80 -17.14
CA HIS A 179 -8.88 5.26 -17.02
C HIS A 179 -9.77 5.73 -15.86
N GLY A 180 -9.50 6.94 -15.37
CA GLY A 180 -10.32 7.66 -14.40
C GLY A 180 -9.74 7.74 -12.99
N LEU A 181 -10.60 8.18 -12.06
CA LEU A 181 -10.22 8.48 -10.68
C LEU A 181 -10.14 7.22 -9.81
N LEU A 182 -9.08 7.13 -9.00
CA LEU A 182 -8.98 6.12 -7.96
C LEU A 182 -10.03 6.35 -6.88
N SER A 183 -10.73 5.29 -6.50
CA SER A 183 -11.75 5.34 -5.45
C SER A 183 -11.52 4.27 -4.37
N PRO A 184 -11.88 4.56 -3.11
CA PRO A 184 -11.58 3.67 -1.99
C PRO A 184 -12.50 2.46 -1.96
N ARG A 185 -11.93 1.25 -1.87
CA ARG A 185 -12.67 -0.03 -1.79
C ARG A 185 -12.25 -0.80 -0.52
N GLY A 186 -12.68 -2.05 -0.40
CA GLY A 186 -12.32 -2.91 0.73
C GLY A 186 -13.23 -2.78 1.95
N ARG A 187 -12.82 -3.43 3.04
CA ARG A 187 -13.60 -3.54 4.27
C ARG A 187 -13.60 -2.22 5.05
N LYS A 188 -14.76 -1.87 5.65
CA LYS A 188 -14.87 -0.71 6.54
C LYS A 188 -14.41 -1.10 7.95
N SER A 189 -13.80 -0.15 8.65
CA SER A 189 -13.48 -0.31 10.07
C SER A 189 -14.73 -0.09 10.92
N SER A 190 -15.02 -1.00 11.86
CA SER A 190 -16.16 -0.87 12.78
C SER A 190 -16.08 0.38 13.67
N ARG A 191 -14.86 0.87 13.98
CA ARG A 191 -14.65 2.17 14.66
C ARG A 191 -15.19 3.35 13.84
N ALA A 192 -15.09 3.31 12.51
CA ALA A 192 -15.61 4.38 11.65
C ALA A 192 -17.14 4.37 11.55
N MET A 193 -17.76 3.21 11.75
CA MET A 193 -19.21 3.03 11.67
C MET A 193 -19.95 3.60 12.90
N LYS A 194 -19.26 3.73 14.05
CA LYS A 194 -19.80 4.34 15.28
C LYS A 194 -19.84 5.88 15.26
N ILE A 195 -19.21 6.54 14.28
CA ILE A 195 -19.05 8.00 14.24
C ILE A 195 -20.04 8.68 13.27
N LEU A 196 -20.84 7.92 12.50
CA LEU A 196 -21.94 8.54 11.74
C LEU A 196 -23.04 8.97 12.72
N PRO A 197 -23.40 10.27 12.81
CA PRO A 197 -24.59 10.66 13.55
C PRO A 197 -25.80 10.06 12.85
N VAL A 198 -26.54 9.22 13.55
CA VAL A 198 -27.89 8.84 13.14
C VAL A 198 -28.71 10.13 13.21
N SER A 199 -28.97 10.78 12.07
CA SER A 199 -29.96 11.84 12.03
C SER A 199 -31.32 11.20 12.29
N LEU A 200 -31.78 11.26 13.53
CA LEU A 200 -33.17 10.97 13.88
C LEU A 200 -34.03 12.04 13.23
N ARG A 201 -34.64 11.70 12.09
CA ARG A 201 -35.83 12.41 11.60
C ARG A 201 -36.99 11.95 12.48
N PHE A 202 -37.43 12.80 13.40
CA PHE A 202 -38.79 12.76 13.89
C PHE A 202 -39.58 13.81 13.10
N SER A 203 -40.45 13.36 12.22
CA SER A 203 -41.55 14.18 11.71
C SER A 203 -42.55 14.41 12.83
N MET A 204 -43.08 15.63 12.90
CA MET A 204 -44.22 16.03 13.72
C MET A 204 -45.50 15.29 13.33
#